data_AF-A0A2K8TA49-F1
#
_entry.id   AF-A0A2K8TA49-F1
#
_cell.length_a   1.000
_cell.length_b   1.000
_cell.length_c   1.000
_cell.angle_alpha   90.00
_cell.angle_beta   90.00
_cell.angle_gamma   90.00
#
_symmetry.space_group_name_H-M   'P 1'
#
loop_
_entity.id
_entity.type
_entity.pdbx_description
1 polymer ?
#
loop_
_entity_poly.entity_id
_entity_poly.type
_entity_poly.pdbx_seq_one_letter_code
_entity_poly.pdbx_strand_id
1 'polypeptide(L)'
;MLVSLLERVYVKSAKAFGYCCGVEWSHEAIVARSNMRPERMQKLKVAGNSGQNPAFDFLHECWDDPALVIVIKKLLGKYPQWGIACVDGMLVDWNR
;
A
#
# COMPACT_ATOMS: atom_id res chain seq x y z
N MET A 1 12.25 0.05 -22.76
CA MET A 1 11.96 1.50 -22.66
C MET A 1 10.72 1.82 -21.81
N LEU A 2 9.61 1.08 -21.89
CA LEU A 2 8.40 1.37 -21.10
C LEU A 2 8.56 1.14 -19.57
N VAL A 3 9.32 0.11 -19.16
CA VAL A 3 9.58 -0.18 -17.73
C VAL A 3 10.29 0.98 -17.02
N SER A 4 11.26 1.60 -17.71
CA SER A 4 12.10 2.68 -17.19
C SER A 4 11.33 4.00 -16.97
N LEU A 5 10.28 4.24 -17.74
CA LEU A 5 9.41 5.42 -17.60
C LEU A 5 8.47 5.27 -16.40
N LEU A 6 7.90 4.08 -16.19
CA LEU A 6 7.08 3.78 -15.02
C LEU A 6 7.92 3.83 -13.72
N GLU A 7 9.15 3.30 -13.75
CA GLU A 7 10.10 3.44 -12.64
C GLU A 7 10.44 4.90 -12.34
N ARG A 8 10.69 5.73 -13.36
CA ARG A 8 10.99 7.16 -13.17
C ARG A 8 9.81 7.95 -12.62
N VAL A 9 8.59 7.69 -13.11
CA VAL A 9 7.37 8.29 -12.58
C VAL A 9 7.15 7.83 -11.14
N TYR A 10 7.35 6.55 -10.85
CA TYR A 10 7.27 6.01 -9.49
C TYR A 10 8.29 6.65 -8.55
N VAL A 11 9.56 6.75 -8.91
CA VAL A 11 10.59 7.38 -8.08
C VAL A 11 10.24 8.83 -7.76
N LYS A 12 9.72 9.59 -8.74
CA LYS A 12 9.28 10.98 -8.51
C LYS A 12 8.09 11.06 -7.54
N SER A 13 7.07 10.22 -7.74
CA SER A 13 5.89 10.17 -6.86
C SER A 13 6.20 9.61 -5.47
N ALA A 14 7.06 8.60 -5.37
CA ALA A 14 7.50 7.99 -4.12
C ALA A 14 8.42 8.93 -3.32
N LYS A 15 9.30 9.69 -3.99
CA LYS A 15 10.03 10.79 -3.33
C LYS A 15 9.06 11.83 -2.76
N ALA A 16 8.09 12.28 -3.56
CA ALA A 16 7.08 13.24 -3.10
C ALA A 16 6.25 12.69 -1.92
N PHE A 17 5.95 11.38 -1.89
CA PHE A 17 5.26 10.77 -0.75
C PHE A 17 6.15 10.55 0.47
N GLY A 18 7.44 10.24 0.30
CA GLY A 18 8.41 10.22 1.40
C GLY A 18 8.43 11.58 2.14
N TYR A 19 8.34 12.69 1.38
CA TYR A 19 8.14 14.02 1.94
C TYR A 19 6.82 14.16 2.72
N CYS A 20 5.72 13.51 2.31
CA CYS A 20 4.45 13.48 3.06
C CYS A 20 4.53 12.72 4.39
N CYS A 21 5.51 11.83 4.56
CA CYS A 21 5.81 11.14 5.82
C CYS A 21 6.97 11.79 6.61
N GLY A 22 7.52 12.91 6.13
CA GLY A 22 8.65 13.59 6.76
C GLY A 22 10.00 12.87 6.63
N VAL A 23 10.12 11.87 5.75
CA VAL A 23 11.34 11.05 5.59
C VAL A 23 11.77 11.00 4.13
N GLU A 24 12.97 11.49 3.82
CA GLU A 24 13.60 11.21 2.52
C GLU A 24 13.98 9.73 2.47
N TRP A 25 13.36 8.97 1.57
CA TRP A 25 13.67 7.55 1.42
C TRP A 25 14.92 7.36 0.57
N SER A 26 15.80 6.46 1.03
CA SER A 26 16.97 6.06 0.24
C SER A 26 16.55 5.35 -1.05
N HIS A 27 17.41 5.38 -2.06
CA HIS A 27 17.14 4.73 -3.35
C HIS A 27 16.90 3.22 -3.16
N GLU A 28 17.66 2.60 -2.27
CA GLU A 28 17.58 1.18 -1.93
C GLU A 28 16.23 0.86 -1.29
N ALA A 29 15.74 1.72 -0.39
CA ALA A 29 14.44 1.54 0.25
C ALA A 29 13.28 1.71 -0.75
N ILE A 30 13.43 2.58 -1.76
CA ILE A 30 12.46 2.72 -2.86
C ILE A 30 12.47 1.46 -3.74
N VAL A 31 13.65 0.95 -4.10
CA VAL A 31 13.81 -0.26 -4.93
C VAL A 31 13.26 -1.48 -4.20
N ALA A 32 13.58 -1.67 -2.92
CA ALA A 32 13.10 -2.79 -2.13
C ALA A 32 11.56 -2.85 -2.09
N ARG A 33 10.89 -1.71 -1.82
CA ARG A 33 9.43 -1.62 -1.89
C ARG A 33 8.89 -1.91 -3.28
N SER A 34 9.56 -1.41 -4.32
CA SER A 34 9.17 -1.66 -5.70
C SER A 34 9.26 -3.12 -6.11
N ASN A 35 10.24 -3.86 -5.60
CA ASN A 35 10.35 -5.29 -5.84
C ASN A 35 9.29 -6.10 -5.10
N MET A 36 8.88 -5.67 -3.90
CA MET A 36 7.82 -6.33 -3.12
C MET A 36 6.40 -6.01 -3.61
N ARG A 37 6.21 -4.90 -4.32
CA ARG A 37 4.89 -4.40 -4.74
C ARG A 37 4.07 -5.40 -5.58
N PRO A 38 4.62 -6.10 -6.59
CA PRO A 38 3.84 -6.99 -7.44
C PRO A 38 3.11 -8.08 -6.65
N GLU A 39 3.80 -8.73 -5.71
CA GLU A 39 3.24 -9.80 -4.87
C GLU A 39 2.18 -9.26 -3.91
N ARG A 40 2.50 -8.16 -3.21
CA ARG A 40 1.56 -7.49 -2.29
C ARG A 40 0.28 -7.03 -3.03
N MET A 41 0.45 -6.42 -4.20
CA MET A 41 -0.66 -5.99 -5.06
C MET A 41 -1.50 -7.18 -5.53
N GLN A 42 -0.88 -8.30 -5.90
CA GLN A 42 -1.62 -9.48 -6.34
C GLN A 42 -2.50 -10.03 -5.21
N LYS A 43 -1.99 -10.12 -3.98
CA LYS A 43 -2.77 -10.54 -2.82
C LYS A 43 -3.93 -9.59 -2.52
N LEU A 44 -3.73 -8.27 -2.62
CA LEU A 44 -4.79 -7.27 -2.49
C LEU A 44 -5.87 -7.41 -3.58
N LYS A 45 -5.48 -7.70 -4.83
CA LYS A 45 -6.43 -7.98 -5.92
C LYS A 45 -7.26 -9.23 -5.65
N VAL A 46 -6.63 -10.31 -5.19
CA VAL A 46 -7.33 -11.55 -4.81
C VAL A 46 -8.32 -11.30 -3.68
N ALA A 47 -7.93 -10.56 -2.64
CA ALA A 47 -8.84 -10.15 -1.57
C ALA A 47 -10.02 -9.31 -2.11
N GLY A 48 -9.73 -8.37 -3.02
CA GLY A 48 -10.74 -7.53 -3.67
C GLY A 48 -11.75 -8.28 -4.54
N ASN A 49 -11.35 -9.41 -5.12
CA ASN A 49 -12.21 -10.25 -5.94
C ASN A 49 -12.99 -11.28 -5.11
N SER A 50 -12.35 -11.86 -4.09
CA SER A 50 -12.94 -12.91 -3.26
C SER A 50 -13.76 -12.38 -2.08
N GLY A 51 -13.52 -11.15 -1.62
CA GLY A 51 -14.06 -10.63 -0.36
C GLY A 51 -13.44 -11.24 0.90
N GLN A 52 -12.43 -12.10 0.76
CA GLN A 52 -11.70 -12.65 1.90
C GLN A 52 -10.80 -11.57 2.51
N ASN A 53 -10.88 -11.42 3.84
CA ASN A 53 -10.04 -10.49 4.59
C ASN A 53 -8.57 -10.95 4.49
N PRO A 54 -7.63 -10.12 4.00
CA PRO A 54 -6.23 -10.48 3.88
C PRO A 54 -5.44 -10.41 5.20
N ALA A 55 -6.12 -10.14 6.31
CA ALA A 55 -5.63 -9.92 7.67
C ALA A 55 -4.98 -8.54 7.90
N PHE A 56 -5.13 -8.02 9.12
CA PHE A 56 -4.62 -6.71 9.53
C PHE A 56 -3.11 -6.59 9.38
N ASP A 57 -2.35 -7.57 9.87
CA ASP A 57 -0.87 -7.55 9.82
C ASP A 57 -0.35 -7.36 8.39
N PHE A 58 -0.96 -8.06 7.42
CA PHE A 58 -0.59 -7.92 6.02
C PHE A 58 -0.93 -6.53 5.45
N LEU A 59 -2.09 -5.97 5.82
CA LEU A 59 -2.45 -4.61 5.40
C LEU A 59 -1.51 -3.58 6.01
N HIS A 60 -1.10 -3.77 7.26
CA HIS A 60 -0.14 -2.91 7.95
C HIS A 60 1.25 -2.98 7.31
N GLU A 61 1.74 -4.17 6.95
CA GLU A 61 2.99 -4.35 6.18
C GLU A 61 2.96 -3.67 4.81
N CYS A 62 1.80 -3.58 4.18
CA CYS A 62 1.61 -2.89 2.90
C CYS A 62 1.40 -1.38 3.04
N TRP A 63 1.18 -0.88 4.27
CA TRP A 63 0.84 0.52 4.53
C TRP A 63 2.02 1.48 4.31
N ASP A 64 3.23 0.93 4.15
CA ASP A 64 4.45 1.68 3.84
C ASP A 64 4.64 1.98 2.34
N ASP A 65 3.85 1.37 1.44
CA ASP A 65 3.88 1.66 0.00
C ASP A 65 2.68 2.54 -0.41
N PRO A 66 2.90 3.77 -0.89
CA PRO A 66 1.85 4.72 -1.23
C PRO A 66 0.89 4.19 -2.31
N ALA A 67 1.41 3.40 -3.25
CA ALA A 67 0.61 2.81 -4.32
C ALA A 67 -0.34 1.74 -3.78
N LEU A 68 0.06 1.03 -2.71
CA LEU A 68 -0.76 0.03 -2.06
C LEU A 68 -1.79 0.65 -1.11
N VAL A 69 -1.43 1.74 -0.40
CA VAL A 69 -2.36 2.47 0.49
C VAL A 69 -3.65 2.88 -0.24
N ILE A 70 -3.55 3.35 -1.49
CA ILE A 70 -4.73 3.71 -2.31
C ILE A 70 -5.65 2.50 -2.52
N VAL A 71 -5.07 1.34 -2.80
CA VAL A 71 -5.83 0.10 -3.02
C VAL A 71 -6.46 -0.38 -1.72
N ILE A 72 -5.71 -0.35 -0.61
CA ILE A 72 -6.20 -0.76 0.71
C ILE A 72 -7.37 0.12 1.12
N LYS A 73 -7.28 1.45 1.00
CA LYS A 73 -8.40 2.38 1.31
C LYS A 73 -9.67 2.04 0.52
N LYS A 74 -9.54 1.71 -0.77
CA LYS A 74 -10.68 1.27 -1.59
C LYS A 74 -11.28 -0.05 -1.10
N LEU A 75 -10.44 -1.01 -0.69
CA LEU A 75 -10.89 -2.29 -0.17
C LEU A 75 -11.62 -2.14 1.17
N LEU A 76 -11.09 -1.33 2.09
CA LEU A 76 -11.74 -1.09 3.39
C LEU A 76 -13.11 -0.42 3.23
N GLY A 77 -13.23 0.52 2.28
CA GLY A 77 -14.54 1.10 1.94
C GLY A 77 -15.51 0.11 1.29
N LYS A 78 -14.99 -0.89 0.54
CA LYS A 78 -15.80 -1.95 -0.09
C LYS A 78 -16.22 -3.04 0.90
N TYR A 79 -15.39 -3.33 1.89
CA TYR A 79 -15.56 -4.41 2.85
C TYR A 79 -15.51 -3.92 4.30
N PRO A 80 -16.46 -3.06 4.74
CA PRO A 80 -16.48 -2.52 6.09
C PRO A 80 -16.60 -3.60 7.18
N GLN A 81 -17.18 -4.75 6.85
CA GLN A 81 -17.32 -5.89 7.77
C GLN A 81 -15.99 -6.52 8.20
N TRP A 82 -14.87 -6.18 7.55
CA TRP A 82 -13.55 -6.61 8.01
C TRP A 82 -13.14 -5.95 9.33
N GLY A 83 -13.83 -4.89 9.76
CA GLY A 83 -13.57 -4.20 11.02
C GLY A 83 -12.22 -3.49 11.06
N ILE A 84 -11.64 -3.17 9.91
CA ILE A 84 -10.40 -2.42 9.78
C ILE A 84 -10.71 -1.07 9.13
N ALA A 85 -10.19 0.03 9.67
CA ALA A 85 -10.37 1.35 9.08
C ALA A 85 -9.07 2.14 8.99
N CYS A 86 -9.14 3.26 8.24
CA CYS A 86 -8.12 4.28 8.20
C CYS A 86 -8.59 5.47 9.04
N VAL A 87 -7.94 5.74 10.18
CA VAL A 87 -8.24 6.87 11.07
C VAL A 87 -6.99 7.73 11.18
N ASP A 88 -7.12 9.03 10.91
CA ASP A 88 -5.99 9.99 10.94
C ASP A 88 -4.74 9.55 10.17
N GLY A 89 -4.95 8.84 9.06
CA GLY A 89 -3.87 8.31 8.20
C GLY A 89 -3.24 7.00 8.68
N MET A 90 -3.69 6.46 9.81
CA MET A 90 -3.23 5.17 10.36
C MET A 90 -4.24 4.06 10.13
N LEU A 91 -3.74 2.84 9.99
CA LEU A 91 -4.55 1.63 9.90
C LEU A 91 -4.90 1.15 11.32
N VAL A 92 -6.18 0.95 11.59
CA VAL A 92 -6.70 0.56 12.91
C VAL A 92 -7.61 -0.66 12.75
N ASP A 93 -7.41 -1.68 13.58
CA ASP A 93 -8.35 -2.79 13.76
C ASP A 93 -9.33 -2.42 14.88
N TRP A 94 -10.63 -2.42 14.58
CA TRP A 94 -11.70 -2.10 15.52
C TRP A 94 -12.19 -3.33 16.30
N ASN A 95 -11.79 -4.53 15.89
CA ASN A 95 -12.20 -5.76 16.55
C ASN A 95 -11.26 -6.17 17.70
N ARG A 96 -10.20 -5.40 17.95
CA ARG A 96 -9.14 -5.70 18.92
C ARG A 96 -8.78 -4.46 19.74
#